data_AF-A0A3P6UHR0-F1
#
_entry.id   AF-A0A3P6UHR0-F1
#
_cell.length_a   1.000
_cell.length_b   1.000
_cell.length_c   1.000
_cell.angle_alpha   90.00
_cell.angle_beta   90.00
_cell.angle_gamma   90.00
#
_symmetry.space_group_name_H-M   'P 1'
#
loop_
_entity.id
_entity.type
_entity.pdbx_description
1 polymer ?
#
loop_
_entity_poly.entity_id
_entity_poly.type
_entity_poly.pdbx_seq_one_letter_code
_entity_poly.pdbx_strand_id
1 'polypeptide(L)'
;MTPKERKKRVAASLQKQAAKKEKGGLNTVALVCISAAVAIIAYVTYTEFYAARPLLKLHPRIVGPPVENKKWGSYRSHTYFGLRTKDPRSPLFGVMWYEQPDVLQMPHMRHWCDQGDDLKHYGWYAADGRTFGRQNVTEHYGTLSFDWINQGESFTARIRADTNTRYTIIVYLVAQ
;
A
#
# COMPACT_ATOMS: atom_id res chain seq x y z
N MET A 1 -49.69 70.49 -50.82
CA MET A 1 -50.20 69.38 -49.99
C MET A 1 -50.14 69.82 -48.53
N THR A 2 -51.25 69.80 -47.81
CA THR A 2 -51.36 70.50 -46.51
C THR A 2 -50.40 69.91 -45.47
N PRO A 3 -49.77 70.73 -44.61
CA PRO A 3 -48.71 70.28 -43.70
C PRO A 3 -49.12 69.19 -42.70
N LYS A 4 -50.43 69.05 -42.43
CA LYS A 4 -50.98 68.11 -41.45
C LYS A 4 -50.96 66.65 -41.92
N GLU A 5 -51.21 66.36 -43.19
CA GLU A 5 -51.26 64.98 -43.70
C GLU A 5 -49.87 64.32 -43.79
N ARG A 6 -48.86 65.11 -44.14
CA ARG A 6 -47.46 64.65 -44.22
C ARG A 6 -46.96 64.18 -42.85
N LYS A 7 -47.30 64.91 -41.77
CA LYS A 7 -46.95 64.52 -40.40
C LYS A 7 -47.61 63.20 -39.99
N LYS A 8 -48.87 62.97 -40.37
CA LYS A 8 -49.61 61.77 -40.00
C LYS A 8 -49.06 60.51 -40.67
N ARG A 9 -48.67 60.60 -41.95
CA ARG A 9 -48.03 59.49 -42.68
C ARG A 9 -46.65 59.13 -42.12
N VAL A 10 -45.86 60.13 -41.76
CA VAL A 10 -44.55 59.92 -41.12
C VAL A 10 -44.72 59.26 -39.76
N ALA A 11 -45.65 59.73 -38.92
CA ALA A 11 -45.93 59.13 -37.62
C ALA A 11 -46.38 57.65 -37.72
N ALA A 12 -47.25 57.33 -38.68
CA ALA A 12 -47.72 55.95 -38.89
C ALA A 12 -46.60 55.00 -39.37
N SER A 13 -45.65 55.51 -40.18
CA SER A 13 -44.50 54.72 -40.63
C SER A 13 -43.51 54.42 -39.50
N LEU A 14 -43.33 55.37 -38.57
CA LEU A 14 -42.48 55.21 -37.38
C LEU A 14 -43.07 54.21 -36.39
N GLN A 15 -44.39 54.24 -36.19
CA GLN A 15 -45.08 53.26 -35.33
C GLN A 15 -45.00 51.84 -35.88
N LYS A 16 -45.12 51.65 -37.20
CA LYS A 16 -44.96 50.34 -37.85
C LYS A 16 -43.53 49.78 -37.76
N GLN A 17 -42.51 50.64 -37.72
CA GLN A 17 -41.13 50.21 -37.51
C GLN A 17 -40.84 49.86 -36.05
N ALA A 18 -41.46 50.55 -35.09
CA ALA A 18 -41.31 50.25 -33.66
C ALA A 18 -41.94 48.90 -33.27
N ALA A 19 -43.10 48.56 -33.84
CA ALA A 19 -43.81 47.31 -33.51
C ALA A 19 -43.14 46.03 -34.06
N LYS A 20 -42.18 46.13 -34.99
CA LYS A 20 -41.59 44.96 -35.66
C LYS A 20 -40.42 44.31 -34.88
N LYS A 21 -40.03 44.85 -33.72
CA LYS A 21 -38.78 44.45 -33.05
C LYS A 21 -38.98 43.93 -31.63
N GLU A 22 -39.82 42.92 -31.46
CA GLU A 22 -39.76 42.08 -30.26
C GLU A 22 -40.11 40.63 -30.61
N LYS A 23 -39.07 39.82 -30.84
CA LYS A 23 -39.11 38.38 -30.60
C LYS A 23 -38.00 38.10 -29.59
N GLY A 24 -38.40 37.86 -28.34
CA GLY A 24 -37.50 37.56 -27.22
C GLY A 24 -36.77 36.25 -27.46
N GLY A 25 -35.48 36.35 -27.82
CA GLY A 25 -34.50 35.29 -27.65
C GLY A 25 -33.86 35.46 -26.27
N LEU A 26 -33.64 34.35 -25.57
CA LEU A 26 -32.95 34.29 -24.29
C LEU A 26 -31.69 35.19 -24.32
N ASN A 27 -31.66 36.18 -23.43
CA ASN A 27 -30.67 37.26 -23.44
C ASN A 27 -29.24 36.69 -23.42
N THR A 28 -28.42 37.06 -24.41
CA THR A 28 -27.00 36.67 -24.51
C THR A 28 -26.22 36.96 -23.23
N VAL A 29 -26.60 38.01 -22.51
CA VAL A 29 -26.06 38.36 -21.19
C VAL A 29 -26.26 37.23 -20.16
N ALA A 30 -27.42 36.58 -20.14
CA ALA A 30 -27.69 35.48 -19.23
C ALA A 30 -26.81 34.25 -19.51
N LEU A 31 -26.56 33.94 -20.79
CA LEU A 31 -25.65 32.86 -21.19
C LEU A 31 -24.20 33.14 -20.79
N VAL A 32 -23.75 34.39 -20.92
CA VAL A 32 -22.41 34.80 -20.47
C VAL A 32 -22.29 34.63 -18.95
N CYS A 33 -23.27 35.08 -18.18
CA CYS A 33 -23.27 34.91 -16.72
C CYS A 33 -23.24 33.44 -16.28
N ILE A 34 -24.00 32.57 -16.95
CA ILE A 34 -24.00 31.12 -16.66
C ILE A 34 -22.63 30.52 -16.98
N SER A 35 -22.02 30.87 -18.12
CA SER A 35 -20.70 30.35 -18.49
C SER A 35 -19.61 30.78 -17.51
N ALA A 36 -19.66 32.02 -17.01
CA ALA A 36 -18.73 32.52 -16.01
C ALA A 36 -18.90 31.79 -14.68
N ALA A 37 -20.14 31.54 -14.25
CA ALA A 37 -20.42 30.78 -13.03
C ALA A 37 -19.89 29.35 -13.12
N VAL A 38 -20.08 28.67 -14.25
CA VAL A 38 -19.55 27.32 -14.48
C VAL A 38 -18.03 27.31 -14.47
N ALA A 39 -17.38 28.31 -15.11
CA ALA A 39 -15.92 28.42 -15.11
C ALA A 39 -15.36 28.64 -13.68
N ILE A 40 -16.04 29.45 -12.86
CA ILE A 40 -15.64 29.68 -11.47
C ILE A 40 -15.80 28.40 -10.64
N ILE A 41 -16.93 27.70 -10.77
CA ILE A 41 -17.16 26.42 -10.06
C ILE A 41 -16.13 25.38 -10.50
N ALA A 42 -15.84 25.28 -11.80
CA ALA A 42 -14.81 24.38 -12.32
C ALA A 42 -13.41 24.74 -11.78
N TYR A 43 -13.09 26.04 -11.71
CA TYR A 43 -11.82 26.49 -11.16
C TYR A 43 -11.70 26.17 -9.66
N VAL A 44 -12.73 26.45 -8.87
CA VAL A 44 -12.75 26.16 -7.43
C VAL A 44 -12.66 24.65 -7.16
N THR A 45 -13.42 23.84 -7.89
CA THR A 45 -13.37 22.39 -7.74
C THR A 45 -12.04 21.80 -8.20
N TYR A 46 -11.43 22.37 -9.25
CA TYR A 46 -10.07 22.01 -9.68
C TYR A 46 -9.03 22.34 -8.59
N THR A 47 -9.06 23.54 -8.00
CA THR A 47 -8.12 23.90 -6.95
C THR A 47 -8.29 23.03 -5.70
N GLU A 48 -9.51 22.75 -5.27
CA GLU A 48 -9.77 21.91 -4.09
C GLU A 48 -9.36 20.44 -4.32
N PHE A 49 -9.69 19.87 -5.49
CA PHE A 49 -9.39 18.45 -5.76
C PHE A 49 -7.90 18.17 -5.96
N TYR A 50 -7.16 19.09 -6.59
CA TYR A 50 -5.74 18.90 -6.91
C TYR A 50 -4.79 19.52 -5.88
N ALA A 51 -5.15 20.60 -5.18
CA ALA A 51 -4.25 21.25 -4.23
C ALA A 51 -4.43 20.77 -2.78
N ALA A 52 -5.60 20.21 -2.39
CA ALA A 52 -5.92 19.93 -1.00
C ALA A 52 -5.96 18.43 -0.64
N ARG A 53 -5.13 17.58 -1.26
CA ARG A 53 -4.76 16.31 -0.62
C ARG A 53 -3.51 16.55 0.22
N PRO A 54 -3.61 16.92 1.51
CA PRO A 54 -2.45 16.93 2.37
C PRO A 54 -1.89 15.52 2.33
N LEU A 55 -0.70 15.36 1.72
CA LEU A 55 0.10 14.16 1.87
C LEU A 55 0.09 13.84 3.36
N LEU A 56 -0.32 12.60 3.69
CA LEU A 56 -0.46 12.10 5.05
C LEU A 56 0.65 12.73 5.89
N LYS A 57 0.32 13.62 6.84
CA LYS A 57 1.34 14.23 7.70
C LYS A 57 2.09 13.07 8.33
N LEU A 58 3.32 12.80 7.86
CA LEU A 58 4.13 11.76 8.46
C LEU A 58 4.30 12.20 9.91
N HIS A 59 3.78 11.40 10.82
CA HIS A 59 4.01 11.61 12.23
C HIS A 59 5.52 11.69 12.45
N PRO A 60 6.01 12.59 13.31
CA PRO A 60 7.43 12.66 13.61
C PRO A 60 7.90 11.25 14.01
N ARG A 61 9.06 10.84 13.48
CA ARG A 61 9.66 9.55 13.81
C ARG A 61 9.72 9.46 15.33
N ILE A 62 9.01 8.50 15.92
CA ILE A 62 9.10 8.24 17.36
C ILE A 62 10.57 7.94 17.64
N VAL A 63 11.26 8.88 18.29
CA VAL A 63 12.65 8.71 18.71
C VAL A 63 12.59 7.84 19.96
N GLY A 64 12.65 6.54 19.74
CA GLY A 64 12.81 5.57 20.82
C GLY A 64 14.17 5.74 21.51
N PRO A 65 14.36 5.09 22.67
CA PRO A 65 15.67 5.01 23.32
C PRO A 65 16.74 4.50 22.33
N PRO A 66 18.02 4.87 22.51
CA PRO A 66 19.10 4.53 21.58
C PRO A 66 19.04 3.05 21.21
N VAL A 67 18.70 2.79 19.95
CA VAL A 67 18.48 1.45 19.45
C VAL A 67 19.81 0.91 18.96
N GLU A 68 20.33 -0.11 19.64
CA GLU A 68 21.44 -0.88 19.11
C GLU A 68 20.98 -1.64 17.84
N ASN A 69 21.29 -1.06 16.68
CA ASN A 69 20.80 -1.55 15.39
C ASN A 69 21.48 -2.84 14.94
N LYS A 70 22.65 -3.16 15.49
CA LYS A 70 23.47 -4.33 15.13
C LYS A 70 23.05 -5.63 15.82
N LYS A 71 22.12 -5.58 16.78
CA LYS A 71 21.66 -6.76 17.49
C LYS A 71 20.75 -7.60 16.60
N TRP A 72 21.07 -8.90 16.50
CA TRP A 72 20.25 -9.89 15.80
C TRP A 72 18.92 -10.12 16.51
N GLY A 73 17.87 -10.40 15.74
CA GLY A 73 16.54 -10.70 16.24
C GLY A 73 15.68 -11.41 15.22
N SER A 74 14.56 -11.97 15.68
CA SER A 74 13.55 -12.63 14.85
C SER A 74 12.63 -11.61 14.15
N TYR A 75 13.21 -10.61 13.46
CA TYR A 75 12.47 -9.52 12.80
C TYR A 75 11.99 -9.86 11.39
N ARG A 76 11.94 -11.15 11.03
CA ARG A 76 11.44 -11.68 9.75
C ARG A 76 10.25 -12.62 9.98
N SER A 77 9.17 -12.08 10.54
CA SER A 77 7.99 -12.85 10.96
C SER A 77 7.22 -13.53 9.82
N HIS A 78 7.48 -13.16 8.56
CA HIS A 78 6.87 -13.80 7.39
C HIS A 78 7.52 -15.15 7.03
N THR A 79 8.71 -15.46 7.56
CA THR A 79 9.36 -16.75 7.35
C THR A 79 9.19 -17.63 8.57
N TYR A 80 9.14 -18.95 8.38
CA TYR A 80 9.06 -19.89 9.50
C TYR A 80 10.20 -19.68 10.50
N PHE A 81 11.43 -19.61 10.02
CA PHE A 81 12.59 -19.25 10.84
C PHE A 81 13.53 -18.34 10.07
N GLY A 82 13.72 -17.13 10.61
CA GLY A 82 14.55 -16.11 9.99
C GLY A 82 15.01 -15.06 10.99
N LEU A 83 16.27 -14.66 10.87
CA LEU A 83 16.90 -13.66 11.72
C LEU A 83 17.42 -12.50 10.86
N ARG A 84 17.38 -11.29 11.42
CA ARG A 84 18.05 -10.10 10.88
C ARG A 84 18.33 -9.14 12.01
N THR A 85 19.16 -8.13 11.75
CA THR A 85 19.29 -7.01 12.70
C THR A 85 18.21 -5.96 12.45
N LYS A 86 18.14 -4.92 13.29
CA LYS A 86 17.16 -3.84 13.09
C LYS A 86 17.54 -2.92 11.92
N ASP A 87 18.79 -2.94 11.49
CA ASP A 87 19.25 -2.17 10.34
C ASP A 87 18.55 -2.66 9.04
N PRO A 88 17.94 -1.77 8.25
CA PRO A 88 17.37 -2.11 6.94
C PRO A 88 18.37 -2.69 5.93
N ARG A 89 19.67 -2.47 6.10
CA ARG A 89 20.75 -3.01 5.24
C ARG A 89 21.41 -4.26 5.83
N SER A 90 20.80 -4.86 6.84
CA SER A 90 21.42 -5.99 7.52
C SER A 90 21.32 -7.29 6.74
N PRO A 91 22.30 -8.19 6.90
CA PRO A 91 22.22 -9.51 6.31
C PRO A 91 20.99 -10.25 6.83
N LEU A 92 20.36 -11.00 5.93
CA LEU A 92 19.18 -11.80 6.18
C LEU A 92 19.58 -13.26 6.33
N PHE A 93 19.34 -13.82 7.50
CA PHE A 93 19.50 -15.24 7.76
C PHE A 93 18.14 -15.93 7.71
N GLY A 94 18.10 -17.16 7.21
CA GLY A 94 16.90 -17.98 7.27
C GLY A 94 17.15 -19.43 6.92
N VAL A 95 16.11 -20.22 7.12
CA VAL A 95 16.10 -21.65 6.84
C VAL A 95 14.93 -21.96 5.92
N MET A 96 15.19 -22.83 4.96
CA MET A 96 14.20 -23.49 4.13
C MET A 96 14.35 -25.00 4.33
N TRP A 97 13.28 -25.76 4.14
CA TRP A 97 13.37 -27.20 4.15
C TRP A 97 12.31 -27.85 3.27
N TYR A 98 12.52 -29.11 2.95
CA TYR A 98 11.52 -29.94 2.30
C TYR A 98 11.77 -31.41 2.61
N GLU A 99 10.69 -32.19 2.53
CA GLU A 99 10.76 -33.65 2.52
C GLU A 99 11.21 -34.14 1.14
N GLN A 100 12.26 -34.96 1.10
CA GLN A 100 12.79 -35.50 -0.16
C GLN A 100 11.77 -36.45 -0.80
N PRO A 101 11.34 -36.18 -2.03
CA PRO A 101 10.44 -37.08 -2.72
C PRO A 101 11.19 -38.35 -3.17
N ASP A 102 10.48 -39.47 -3.18
CA ASP A 102 11.04 -40.74 -3.67
C ASP A 102 11.11 -40.81 -5.20
N VAL A 103 10.36 -39.94 -5.88
CA VAL A 103 10.36 -39.79 -7.34
C VAL A 103 10.97 -38.44 -7.74
N LEU A 104 11.47 -38.34 -8.97
CA LEU A 104 12.03 -37.10 -9.52
C LEU A 104 10.92 -36.07 -9.79
N GLN A 105 10.48 -35.39 -8.74
CA GLN A 105 9.52 -34.29 -8.79
C GLN A 105 10.06 -33.08 -8.03
N MET A 106 9.54 -31.90 -8.36
CA MET A 106 9.86 -30.69 -7.60
C MET A 106 9.29 -30.85 -6.18
N PRO A 107 10.13 -30.79 -5.12
CA PRO A 107 9.64 -30.91 -3.76
C PRO A 107 8.88 -29.66 -3.33
N HIS A 108 7.94 -29.84 -2.39
CA HIS A 108 7.27 -28.71 -1.76
C HIS A 108 8.20 -28.08 -0.71
N MET A 109 8.77 -26.91 -1.04
CA MET A 109 9.72 -26.21 -0.19
C MET A 109 9.03 -25.28 0.80
N ARG A 110 9.29 -25.48 2.09
CA ARG A 110 8.84 -24.61 3.18
C ARG A 110 9.80 -23.45 3.35
N HIS A 111 9.26 -22.23 3.41
CA HIS A 111 10.05 -21.03 3.66
C HIS A 111 9.24 -19.94 4.36
N TRP A 112 8.17 -19.49 3.71
CA TRP A 112 7.27 -18.47 4.22
C TRP A 112 6.14 -19.12 4.99
N CYS A 113 5.65 -18.43 6.01
CA CYS A 113 4.49 -18.87 6.76
C CYS A 113 3.27 -18.84 5.83
N ASP A 114 2.91 -19.99 5.27
CA ASP A 114 1.71 -20.17 4.46
C ASP A 114 0.66 -20.99 5.23
N GLN A 115 -0.61 -20.60 5.10
CA GLN A 115 -1.73 -21.39 5.64
C GLN A 115 -1.99 -22.64 4.79
N GLY A 116 -1.63 -22.62 3.51
CA GLY A 116 -1.73 -23.77 2.59
C GLY A 116 -0.69 -24.86 2.85
N ASP A 117 0.25 -24.63 3.78
CA ASP A 117 1.34 -25.57 4.03
C ASP A 117 0.92 -26.83 4.80
N ASP A 118 -0.30 -26.86 5.37
CA ASP A 118 -0.85 -28.01 6.11
C ASP A 118 0.08 -28.51 7.25
N LEU A 119 0.70 -27.56 7.95
CA LEU A 119 1.47 -27.84 9.15
C LEU A 119 0.52 -28.08 10.33
N LYS A 120 0.77 -29.12 11.14
CA LYS A 120 -0.02 -29.39 12.35
C LYS A 120 0.10 -28.23 13.35
N HIS A 121 1.32 -27.73 13.53
CA HIS A 121 1.61 -26.60 14.41
C HIS A 121 2.94 -25.95 14.04
N TYR A 122 3.02 -24.64 14.15
CA TYR A 122 4.30 -23.93 14.17
C TYR A 122 4.20 -22.72 15.09
N GLY A 123 5.25 -22.48 15.87
CA GLY A 123 5.24 -21.33 16.78
C GLY A 123 6.41 -21.28 17.74
N TRP A 124 6.65 -20.08 18.24
CA TRP A 124 7.57 -19.85 19.36
C TRP A 124 6.89 -20.29 20.65
N TYR A 125 7.47 -21.25 21.36
CA TYR A 125 7.00 -21.63 22.70
C TYR A 125 7.78 -20.92 23.81
N ALA A 126 8.95 -20.37 23.50
CA ALA A 126 9.66 -19.43 24.35
C ALA A 126 10.48 -18.46 23.50
N ALA A 127 10.15 -17.18 23.51
CA ALA A 127 10.93 -16.17 22.79
C ALA A 127 10.71 -14.78 23.39
N ASP A 128 11.75 -13.96 23.39
CA ASP A 128 11.67 -12.53 23.71
C ASP A 128 11.79 -11.64 22.45
N GLY A 129 12.03 -12.26 21.30
CA GLY A 129 12.22 -11.63 19.99
C GLY A 129 13.53 -10.83 19.85
N ARG A 130 14.44 -10.88 20.82
CA ARG A 130 15.65 -10.03 20.88
C ARG A 130 16.90 -10.76 21.31
N THR A 131 16.84 -11.58 22.35
CA THR A 131 18.00 -12.27 22.91
C THR A 131 17.97 -13.76 22.64
N PHE A 132 16.79 -14.38 22.58
CA PHE A 132 16.67 -15.79 22.27
C PHE A 132 15.30 -16.13 21.70
N GLY A 133 15.22 -17.33 21.13
CA GLY A 133 13.95 -17.93 20.80
C GLY A 133 14.06 -19.43 20.64
N ARG A 134 12.96 -20.10 20.93
CA ARG A 134 12.73 -21.52 20.83
C ARG A 134 11.43 -21.76 20.09
N GLN A 135 11.53 -22.40 18.94
CA GLN A 135 10.42 -22.66 18.04
C GLN A 135 10.35 -24.14 17.69
N ASN A 136 9.14 -24.66 17.61
CA ASN A 136 8.87 -25.97 17.03
C ASN A 136 7.96 -25.81 15.82
N VAL A 137 8.23 -26.61 14.79
CA VAL A 137 7.43 -26.76 13.59
C VAL A 137 7.11 -28.24 13.43
N THR A 138 5.87 -28.60 13.67
CA THR A 138 5.38 -29.97 13.62
C THR A 138 4.66 -30.20 12.30
N GLU A 139 5.21 -31.12 11.51
CA GLU A 139 4.65 -31.59 10.25
C GLU A 139 3.97 -32.96 10.45
N HIS A 140 3.55 -33.57 9.34
CA HIS A 140 2.95 -34.91 9.37
C HIS A 140 3.97 -35.99 9.71
N TYR A 141 5.17 -35.90 9.13
CA TYR A 141 6.19 -36.95 9.17
C TYR A 141 7.43 -36.59 10.01
N GLY A 142 7.40 -35.46 10.71
CA GLY A 142 8.50 -35.06 11.58
C GLY A 142 8.26 -33.73 12.28
N THR A 143 9.18 -33.38 13.17
CA THR A 143 9.22 -32.09 13.87
C THR A 143 10.58 -31.45 13.69
N LEU A 144 10.59 -30.19 13.28
CA LEU A 144 11.78 -29.35 13.26
C LEU A 144 11.77 -28.42 14.46
N SER A 145 12.89 -28.32 15.16
CA SER A 145 13.11 -27.37 16.25
C SER A 145 14.19 -26.37 15.86
N PHE A 146 13.86 -25.10 16.04
CA PHE A 146 14.76 -23.97 15.79
C PHE A 146 14.99 -23.21 17.08
N ASP A 147 16.22 -23.24 17.58
CA ASP A 147 16.62 -22.47 18.75
C ASP A 147 17.67 -21.45 18.33
N TRP A 148 17.63 -20.25 18.89
CA TRP A 148 18.67 -19.27 18.65
C TRP A 148 18.95 -18.44 19.88
N ILE A 149 20.18 -17.91 19.95
CA ILE A 149 20.65 -17.00 20.99
C ILE A 149 21.49 -15.88 20.38
N ASN A 150 21.30 -14.67 20.87
CA ASN A 150 22.02 -13.46 20.51
C ASN A 150 23.24 -13.29 21.43
N GLN A 151 24.39 -12.96 20.85
CA GLN A 151 25.63 -12.62 21.55
C GLN A 151 26.16 -11.23 21.10
N GLY A 152 25.26 -10.25 21.01
CA GLY A 152 25.61 -8.88 20.64
C GLY A 152 25.61 -8.67 19.14
N GLU A 153 26.78 -8.74 18.50
CA GLU A 153 26.93 -8.62 17.04
C GLU A 153 26.85 -9.97 16.30
N SER A 154 26.90 -11.08 17.03
CA SER A 154 26.77 -12.44 16.50
C SER A 154 25.53 -13.14 17.06
N PHE A 155 25.15 -14.25 16.42
CA PHE A 155 24.12 -15.15 16.91
C PHE A 155 24.56 -16.59 16.72
N THR A 156 23.97 -17.49 17.49
CA THR A 156 24.08 -18.93 17.27
C THR A 156 22.68 -19.49 17.08
N ALA A 157 22.49 -20.30 16.04
CA ALA A 157 21.26 -21.02 15.79
C ALA A 157 21.54 -22.53 15.87
N ARG A 158 20.63 -23.26 16.50
CA ARG A 158 20.60 -24.71 16.57
C ARG A 158 19.35 -25.19 15.86
N ILE A 159 19.56 -26.06 14.88
CA ILE A 159 18.49 -26.69 14.10
C ILE A 159 18.49 -28.17 14.48
N ARG A 160 17.33 -28.70 14.84
CA ARG A 160 17.12 -30.14 15.04
C ARG A 160 15.97 -30.60 14.16
N ALA A 161 16.13 -31.75 13.55
CA ALA A 161 15.08 -32.43 12.81
C ALA A 161 14.92 -33.83 13.41
N ASP A 162 13.74 -34.09 13.93
CA ASP A 162 13.31 -35.41 14.38
C ASP A 162 12.23 -35.88 13.40
N THR A 163 12.67 -36.62 12.37
CA THR A 163 11.87 -36.93 11.19
C THR A 163 11.88 -38.42 10.92
N ASN A 164 10.73 -38.98 10.53
CA ASN A 164 10.61 -40.37 10.12
C ASN A 164 11.02 -40.58 8.65
N THR A 165 11.02 -39.50 7.87
CA THR A 165 11.40 -39.48 6.45
C THR A 165 12.63 -38.60 6.22
N ARG A 166 13.11 -38.57 4.97
CA ARG A 166 14.31 -37.83 4.60
C ARG A 166 13.99 -36.36 4.40
N TYR A 167 14.61 -35.50 5.20
CA TYR A 167 14.47 -34.05 5.07
C TYR A 167 15.75 -33.44 4.52
N THR A 168 15.59 -32.43 3.65
CA THR A 168 16.68 -31.55 3.25
C THR A 168 16.47 -30.19 3.91
N ILE A 169 17.50 -29.72 4.62
CA ILE A 169 17.51 -28.41 5.25
C ILE A 169 18.49 -27.52 4.50
N ILE A 170 18.02 -26.36 4.07
CA ILE A 170 18.80 -25.34 3.37
C ILE A 170 18.93 -24.14 4.29
N VAL A 171 20.16 -23.84 4.69
CA VAL A 171 20.49 -22.64 5.47
C VAL A 171 21.05 -21.61 4.52
N TYR A 172 20.56 -20.37 4.61
CA TYR A 172 21.02 -19.29 3.74
C TYR A 172 21.31 -18.00 4.51
N LEU A 173 22.25 -17.22 3.98
CA LEU A 173 22.60 -15.89 4.45
C LEU A 173 22.71 -14.97 3.22
N VAL A 174 21.93 -13.90 3.19
CA VAL A 174 21.92 -12.93 2.08
C VAL A 174 22.36 -11.57 2.61
N ALA A 175 23.43 -11.01 2.05
CA ALA A 175 23.80 -9.62 2.27
C ALA A 175 23.11 -8.73 1.22
N GLN A 176 22.58 -7.58 1.63
CA GLN A 176 21.92 -6.59 0.77
C GLN A 176 22.87 -5.48 0.34
#